data_AF-Q22AU1-F1
#
_entry.id   AF-Q22AU1-F1
#
_cell.length_a   1.000
_cell.length_b   1.000
_cell.length_c   1.000
_cell.angle_alpha   90.00
_cell.angle_beta   90.00
_cell.angle_gamma   90.00
#
_symmetry.space_group_name_H-M   'P 1'
#
loop_
_entity.id
_entity.type
_entity.pdbx_description
1 polymer ?
#
loop_
_entity_poly.entity_id
_entity_poly.type
_entity_poly.pdbx_seq_one_letter_code
_entity_poly.pdbx_strand_id
1 'polypeptide(L)'
;MKNELIYLFSLKNQIKIKADFTNAPTLKEIPGIKIEIGDIIILKKKDYCPADIVLLDCKDDWCFLDTIEIDGVSQYSIKKPLAPINANKKDMKSFISTYKEYFTGKIEYTKPQRSEKQFQGYLKLQNDPKGQNIEFSNLILRGSQIKYSDWVIGLVITKGKEITNVSQLQNSSSDRKFKNFLNRFMQMSIVWIVFGILTTSVWKTLHEQSQIFNNIQPSWIIQLIYAIQVYSTQAPIIVYSMIDICTILQKFIVERKYGKQQTQIVINNPDAVSNLCHIDYAVFSQTGTITQKDQEEIVGINL
;
A
#
# COMPACT_ATOMS: atom_id res chain seq x y z
N MET A 1 10.27 13.47 13.62
CA MET A 1 10.53 12.17 12.96
C MET A 1 11.78 11.58 13.57
N LYS A 2 11.64 10.71 14.58
CA LYS A 2 12.78 10.09 15.26
C LYS A 2 13.38 9.05 14.33
N ASN A 3 14.69 9.16 14.11
CA ASN A 3 15.49 8.23 13.33
C ASN A 3 15.47 6.86 14.03
N GLU A 4 14.76 5.89 13.46
CA GLU A 4 14.87 4.49 13.86
C GLU A 4 16.02 3.85 13.08
N LEU A 5 17.04 3.47 13.84
CA LEU A 5 18.33 2.97 13.38
C LEU A 5 18.25 1.45 13.29
N ILE A 6 18.28 0.91 12.07
CA ILE A 6 18.15 -0.54 11.80
C ILE A 6 19.48 -1.08 11.33
N TYR A 7 20.01 -2.11 11.99
CA TYR A 7 21.22 -2.78 11.52
C TYR A 7 20.92 -3.63 10.28
N LEU A 8 21.58 -3.30 9.16
CA LEU A 8 21.39 -3.95 7.87
C LEU A 8 22.60 -4.80 7.47
N PHE A 9 22.35 -6.06 7.14
CA PHE A 9 23.19 -6.87 6.26
C PHE A 9 22.55 -6.90 4.87
N SER A 10 23.21 -6.28 3.89
CA SER A 10 22.69 -6.21 2.52
C SER A 10 23.09 -7.44 1.69
N LEU A 11 22.12 -8.14 1.12
CA LEU A 11 22.26 -9.24 0.17
C LEU A 11 21.52 -8.83 -1.11
N LYS A 12 22.25 -8.21 -2.03
CA LYS A 12 21.71 -7.74 -3.31
C LYS A 12 21.59 -8.86 -4.36
N ASN A 13 20.35 -9.01 -4.79
CA ASN A 13 19.70 -9.65 -5.94
C ASN A 13 20.44 -10.44 -7.04
N GLN A 14 19.73 -11.53 -7.41
CA GLN A 14 19.60 -12.27 -8.67
C GLN A 14 20.84 -12.87 -9.36
N ILE A 15 20.92 -14.21 -9.24
CA ILE A 15 21.58 -15.16 -10.14
C ILE A 15 23.06 -14.88 -10.38
N LYS A 16 23.89 -15.56 -9.55
CA LYS A 16 25.37 -15.65 -9.51
C LYS A 16 25.99 -14.89 -8.33
N ILE A 17 26.21 -15.66 -7.27
CA ILE A 17 27.44 -15.79 -6.47
C ILE A 17 28.00 -14.53 -5.76
N LYS A 18 28.56 -14.82 -4.58
CA LYS A 18 29.53 -14.05 -3.78
C LYS A 18 28.93 -12.99 -2.87
N ALA A 19 28.76 -13.40 -1.62
CA ALA A 19 28.95 -12.48 -0.52
C ALA A 19 30.42 -12.02 -0.53
N ASP A 20 30.67 -10.76 -0.86
CA ASP A 20 31.96 -10.12 -0.63
C ASP A 20 32.12 -9.89 0.88
N PHE A 21 32.78 -10.85 1.52
CA PHE A 21 33.11 -10.85 2.95
C PHE A 21 34.56 -10.43 3.19
N THR A 22 35.03 -9.40 2.49
CA THR A 22 36.44 -8.99 2.55
C THR A 22 36.81 -8.16 3.77
N ASN A 23 35.87 -7.60 4.55
CA ASN A 23 36.19 -6.82 5.76
C ASN A 23 35.19 -7.03 6.91
N ALA A 24 35.68 -6.84 8.15
CA ALA A 24 35.08 -7.18 9.44
C ALA A 24 33.56 -6.87 9.60
N PRO A 25 32.83 -7.66 10.44
CA PRO A 25 31.39 -7.49 10.66
C PRO A 25 31.11 -6.16 11.36
N THR A 26 30.74 -5.15 10.58
CA THR A 26 30.30 -3.86 11.11
C THR A 26 28.79 -3.77 10.95
N LEU A 27 28.10 -3.81 12.08
CA LEU A 27 26.69 -3.47 12.17
C LEU A 27 26.50 -2.04 11.69
N LYS A 28 25.73 -1.85 10.61
CA LYS A 28 25.48 -0.53 10.01
C LYS A 28 24.02 -0.18 10.12
N GLU A 29 23.75 1.00 10.65
CA GLU A 29 22.40 1.54 10.77
C GLU A 29 21.99 2.16 9.43
N ILE A 30 20.89 1.68 8.85
CA ILE A 30 20.44 2.09 7.51
C ILE A 30 18.92 2.36 7.55
N PRO A 31 18.42 3.38 6.83
CA PRO A 31 16.98 3.66 6.77
C PRO A 31 16.20 2.50 6.12
N GLY A 32 15.01 2.22 6.64
CA GLY A 32 14.16 1.11 6.16
C GLY A 32 13.84 1.12 4.66
N ILE A 33 13.86 2.30 4.03
CA ILE A 33 13.65 2.46 2.57
C ILE A 33 14.75 1.76 1.75
N LYS A 34 15.97 1.65 2.29
CA LYS A 34 17.13 1.07 1.60
C LYS A 34 17.27 -0.45 1.79
N ILE A 35 16.44 -1.08 2.62
CA ILE A 35 16.40 -2.54 2.82
C ILE A 35 16.03 -3.22 1.49
N GLU A 36 16.65 -4.33 1.14
CA GLU A 36 16.33 -5.12 -0.05
C GLU A 36 15.94 -6.57 0.28
N ILE A 37 15.34 -7.26 -0.70
CA ILE A 37 14.94 -8.67 -0.52
C ILE A 37 16.20 -9.51 -0.40
N GLY A 38 16.23 -10.38 0.60
CA GLY A 38 17.40 -11.17 0.97
C GLY A 38 18.23 -10.56 2.09
N ASP A 39 18.04 -9.28 2.43
CA ASP A 39 18.78 -8.65 3.52
C ASP A 39 18.44 -9.31 4.87
N ILE A 40 19.45 -9.42 5.73
CA ILE A 40 19.25 -9.84 7.12
C ILE A 40 19.22 -8.57 7.98
N ILE A 41 18.14 -8.40 8.72
CA ILE A 41 17.93 -7.24 9.59
C ILE A 41 17.86 -7.68 11.05
N ILE A 42 18.33 -6.79 11.92
CA ILE A 42 18.20 -6.93 13.37
C ILE A 42 17.28 -5.82 13.86
N LEU A 43 16.21 -6.22 14.54
CA LEU A 43 15.24 -5.33 15.15
C LEU A 43 15.35 -5.45 16.67
N LYS A 44 15.21 -4.33 17.38
CA LYS A 44 15.23 -4.29 18.84
C LYS A 44 13.82 -4.27 19.41
N LYS A 45 13.74 -4.44 20.73
CA LYS A 45 12.50 -4.26 21.49
C LYS A 45 11.84 -2.91 21.18
N LYS A 46 10.54 -2.93 20.92
CA LYS A 46 9.67 -1.80 20.53
C LYS A 46 9.87 -1.27 19.10
N ASP A 47 10.78 -1.84 18.31
CA ASP A 47 10.91 -1.47 16.90
C ASP A 47 9.75 -2.03 16.07
N TYR A 48 9.41 -1.30 15.02
CA TYR A 48 8.44 -1.72 14.02
C TYR A 48 9.12 -2.46 12.87
N CYS A 49 8.49 -3.53 12.41
CA CYS A 49 9.00 -4.28 11.28
C CYS A 49 8.84 -3.49 9.97
N PRO A 50 9.93 -3.19 9.24
CA PRO A 50 9.90 -2.33 8.06
C PRO A 50 9.43 -3.05 6.76
N ALA A 51 9.46 -4.38 6.75
CA ALA A 51 9.18 -5.26 5.61
C ALA A 51 8.54 -6.58 6.09
N ASP A 52 8.09 -7.46 5.19
CA ASP A 52 7.72 -8.81 5.62
C ASP A 52 9.01 -9.64 5.74
N ILE A 53 9.27 -10.14 6.94
CA ILE A 53 10.50 -10.88 7.27
C ILE A 53 10.17 -12.27 7.79
N VAL A 54 11.06 -13.23 7.55
CA VAL A 54 11.02 -14.52 8.24
C VAL A 54 11.92 -14.45 9.45
N LEU A 55 11.35 -14.80 10.60
CA LEU A 55 12.02 -14.87 11.89
C LEU A 55 13.03 -16.01 11.86
N LEU A 56 14.31 -15.66 11.84
CA LEU A 56 15.36 -16.65 11.83
C LEU A 56 15.74 -17.05 13.25
N ASP A 57 16.05 -16.07 14.10
CA ASP A 57 16.35 -16.28 15.52
C ASP A 57 15.93 -15.07 16.36
N CYS A 58 15.80 -15.29 17.66
CA CYS A 58 15.38 -14.31 18.66
C CYS A 58 16.16 -14.56 19.96
N LYS A 59 16.29 -13.54 20.82
CA LYS A 59 16.88 -13.73 22.15
C LYS A 59 16.13 -14.80 22.95
N ASP A 60 14.80 -14.75 22.90
CA ASP A 60 13.91 -15.69 23.57
C ASP A 60 13.52 -16.84 22.61
N ASP A 61 12.93 -17.91 23.14
CA ASP A 61 12.45 -19.03 22.32
C ASP A 61 11.25 -18.65 21.42
N TRP A 62 10.57 -17.55 21.77
CA TRP A 62 9.35 -17.08 21.12
C TRP A 62 9.42 -15.56 20.96
N CYS A 63 8.98 -15.06 19.80
CA CYS A 63 8.85 -13.63 19.56
C CYS A 63 7.39 -13.22 19.71
N PHE A 64 7.14 -12.24 20.58
CA PHE A 64 5.82 -11.65 20.79
C PHE A 64 5.70 -10.34 20.03
N LEU A 65 4.69 -10.28 19.18
CA LEU A 65 4.41 -9.15 18.32
C LEU A 65 3.05 -8.54 18.64
N ASP A 66 3.02 -7.23 18.66
CA ASP A 66 1.79 -6.45 18.63
C ASP A 66 1.43 -6.17 17.17
N THR A 67 0.28 -6.67 16.74
CA THR A 67 -0.24 -6.55 15.38
C THR A 67 -1.47 -5.64 15.31
N ILE A 68 -1.69 -4.78 16.31
CA ILE A 68 -2.84 -3.86 16.34
C ILE A 68 -2.90 -2.98 15.07
N GLU A 69 -1.76 -2.51 14.57
CA GLU A 69 -1.72 -1.67 13.36
C GLU A 69 -2.09 -2.44 12.09
N ILE A 70 -1.96 -3.75 12.12
CA ILE A 70 -2.24 -4.63 11.00
C ILE A 70 -3.69 -5.11 11.10
N ASP A 71 -4.01 -5.86 12.15
CA ASP A 71 -5.26 -6.60 12.28
C ASP A 71 -6.29 -5.91 13.18
N GLY A 72 -5.93 -4.83 13.89
CA GLY A 72 -6.84 -4.16 14.83
C GLY A 72 -7.20 -5.02 16.04
N VAL A 73 -6.44 -6.08 16.32
CA VAL A 73 -6.67 -6.97 17.48
C VAL A 73 -5.63 -6.66 18.54
N SER A 74 -6.05 -6.48 19.79
CA SER A 74 -5.19 -6.16 20.95
C SER A 74 -4.39 -7.36 21.48
N GLN A 75 -4.52 -8.52 20.85
CA GLN A 75 -3.84 -9.74 21.25
C GLN A 75 -2.45 -9.82 20.63
N TYR A 76 -1.47 -10.26 21.43
CA TYR A 76 -0.14 -10.55 20.92
C TYR A 76 -0.14 -11.76 19.99
N SER A 77 0.49 -11.61 18.83
CA SER A 77 0.79 -12.74 17.96
C SER A 77 2.15 -13.34 18.33
N ILE A 78 2.17 -14.66 18.46
CA ILE A 78 3.35 -15.42 18.86
C ILE A 78 3.99 -16.00 17.60
N LYS A 79 5.30 -15.78 17.43
CA LYS A 79 6.08 -16.28 16.29
C LYS A 79 7.23 -17.16 16.75
N LYS A 80 7.49 -18.24 16.01
CA LYS A 80 8.59 -19.18 16.29
C LYS A 80 9.79 -18.88 15.40
N PRO A 81 11.01 -18.85 15.96
CA PRO A 81 12.22 -18.80 15.16
C PRO A 81 12.38 -20.09 14.36
N LEU A 82 12.74 -19.93 13.08
CA LEU A 82 12.89 -21.04 12.13
C LEU A 82 14.13 -21.88 12.46
N ALA A 83 15.24 -21.23 12.80
CA ALA A 83 16.53 -21.87 13.05
C ALA A 83 17.18 -21.28 14.32
N PRO A 84 16.63 -21.58 15.52
CA PRO A 84 17.21 -21.11 16.76
C PRO A 84 18.60 -21.73 16.93
N ILE A 85 19.63 -20.89 16.99
CA ILE A 85 20.98 -21.37 17.27
C ILE A 85 21.09 -21.48 18.79
N ASN A 86 21.32 -22.70 19.29
CA ASN A 86 21.59 -22.99 20.71
C ASN A 86 23.01 -22.53 21.13
N ALA A 87 23.40 -21.32 20.75
CA ALA A 87 24.63 -20.68 21.21
C ALA A 87 24.33 -19.80 22.42
N ASN A 88 25.33 -19.46 23.23
CA ASN A 88 25.18 -18.53 24.35
C ASN A 88 24.70 -17.15 23.85
N LYS A 89 23.38 -16.90 23.89
CA LYS A 89 22.69 -15.67 23.44
C LYS A 89 22.99 -14.42 24.29
N LYS A 90 24.09 -14.41 25.04
CA LYS A 90 24.41 -13.38 26.03
C LYS A 90 24.76 -12.03 25.39
N ASP A 91 25.52 -12.04 24.28
CA ASP A 91 25.95 -10.82 23.59
C ASP A 91 25.60 -10.86 22.09
N MET A 92 24.89 -9.82 21.63
CA MET A 92 24.46 -9.67 20.22
C MET A 92 25.65 -9.68 19.25
N LYS A 93 26.76 -9.01 19.61
CA LYS A 93 27.95 -8.87 18.74
C LYS A 93 28.69 -10.18 18.51
N SER A 94 28.90 -10.98 19.56
CA SER A 94 29.55 -12.30 19.44
C SER A 94 28.65 -13.30 18.71
N PHE A 95 27.33 -13.16 18.87
CA PHE A 95 26.36 -14.01 18.20
C PHE A 95 26.37 -13.78 16.67
N ILE A 96 26.45 -12.53 16.21
CA ILE A 96 26.45 -12.19 14.78
C ILE A 96 27.64 -12.81 14.02
N SER A 97 28.83 -12.84 14.62
CA SER A 97 30.00 -13.44 13.99
C SER A 97 29.82 -14.94 13.73
N THR A 98 29.22 -15.66 14.69
CA THR A 98 28.89 -17.08 14.55
C THR A 98 27.75 -17.28 13.55
N TYR A 99 26.74 -16.41 13.58
CA TYR A 99 25.56 -16.49 12.73
C TYR A 99 25.88 -16.56 11.22
N LYS A 100 26.93 -15.85 10.80
CA LYS A 100 27.39 -15.79 9.40
C LYS A 100 27.85 -17.14 8.85
N GLU A 101 28.50 -17.97 9.65
CA GLU A 101 29.08 -19.24 9.19
C GLU A 101 28.01 -20.32 8.97
N TYR A 102 26.90 -20.23 9.69
CA TYR A 102 25.83 -21.23 9.64
C TYR A 102 24.73 -20.90 8.62
N PHE A 103 24.53 -19.62 8.29
CA PHE A 103 23.36 -19.16 7.52
C PHE A 103 23.64 -18.86 6.05
N THR A 104 24.39 -19.73 5.37
CA THR A 104 24.48 -19.75 3.91
C THR A 104 23.47 -20.75 3.36
N GLY A 105 22.54 -20.32 2.51
CA GLY A 105 21.46 -21.20 2.06
C GLY A 105 20.65 -20.67 0.88
N LYS A 106 19.63 -21.44 0.50
CA LYS A 106 18.60 -21.05 -0.47
C LYS A 106 17.25 -21.06 0.23
N ILE A 107 16.44 -20.05 -0.06
CA ILE A 107 15.06 -19.95 0.39
C ILE A 107 14.14 -19.96 -0.84
N GLU A 108 13.15 -20.83 -0.81
CA GLU A 108 12.07 -20.89 -1.79
C GLU A 108 10.78 -20.62 -1.04
N TYR A 109 9.94 -19.73 -1.54
CA TYR A 109 8.71 -19.37 -0.84
C TYR A 109 7.62 -18.94 -1.81
N THR A 110 6.38 -19.18 -1.41
CA THR A 110 5.22 -18.59 -2.06
C THR A 110 4.98 -17.19 -1.49
N LYS A 111 4.60 -16.24 -2.35
CA LYS A 111 4.31 -14.87 -1.91
C LYS A 111 3.20 -14.90 -0.83
N PRO A 112 3.43 -14.29 0.35
CA PRO A 112 2.43 -14.31 1.41
C PRO A 112 1.17 -13.57 0.95
N GLN A 113 0.00 -14.18 1.18
CA GLN A 113 -1.31 -13.56 0.99
C GLN A 113 -2.04 -13.46 2.33
N ARG A 114 -2.58 -12.28 2.64
CA ARG A 114 -3.19 -12.00 3.95
C ARG A 114 -4.50 -12.74 4.20
N SER A 115 -5.27 -13.03 3.15
CA SER A 115 -6.59 -13.68 3.24
C SER A 115 -6.54 -15.13 3.72
N GLU A 116 -5.43 -15.83 3.49
CA GLU A 116 -5.41 -17.29 3.66
C GLU A 116 -4.52 -17.75 4.82
N LYS A 117 -3.68 -16.89 5.41
CA LYS A 117 -2.56 -17.32 6.29
C LYS A 117 -1.76 -18.50 5.70
N GLN A 118 -1.88 -18.73 4.40
CA GLN A 118 -1.17 -19.75 3.64
C GLN A 118 0.11 -19.11 3.17
N PHE A 119 1.12 -19.16 4.04
CA PHE A 119 2.49 -18.91 3.65
C PHE A 119 3.24 -20.22 3.80
N GLN A 120 3.80 -20.69 2.69
CA GLN A 120 4.64 -21.87 2.65
C GLN A 120 5.96 -21.49 2.00
N GLY A 121 7.04 -21.95 2.60
CA GLY A 121 8.37 -21.85 2.05
C GLY A 121 9.23 -23.00 2.53
N TYR A 122 10.41 -23.09 1.95
CA TYR A 122 11.43 -24.08 2.23
C TYR A 122 12.78 -23.39 2.32
N LEU A 123 13.43 -23.52 3.47
CA LEU A 123 14.78 -23.06 3.69
C LEU A 123 15.73 -24.25 3.63
N LYS A 124 16.73 -24.18 2.74
CA LYS A 124 17.82 -25.16 2.67
C LYS A 124 19.15 -24.46 2.96
N LEU A 125 19.71 -24.69 4.14
CA LEU A 125 21.05 -24.26 4.48
C LEU A 125 22.09 -25.17 3.81
N GLN A 126 23.28 -24.65 3.51
CA GLN A 126 24.37 -25.40 2.88
C GLN A 126 25.03 -26.36 3.88
N ASN A 127 25.11 -25.95 5.15
CA ASN A 127 25.77 -26.70 6.20
C ASN A 127 24.85 -27.70 6.91
N ASP A 128 23.54 -27.65 6.66
CA ASP A 128 22.58 -28.62 7.20
C ASP A 128 21.99 -29.51 6.09
N PRO A 129 22.03 -30.84 6.25
CA PRO A 129 21.44 -31.77 5.28
C PRO A 129 19.90 -31.78 5.30
N LYS A 130 19.28 -31.24 6.36
CA LYS A 130 17.81 -31.16 6.50
C LYS A 130 17.35 -29.74 6.19
N GLY A 131 16.56 -29.57 5.14
CA GLY A 131 15.85 -28.31 4.93
C GLY A 131 14.64 -28.19 5.86
N GLN A 132 14.28 -26.95 6.16
CA GLN A 132 13.21 -26.59 7.10
C GLN A 132 12.03 -25.95 6.36
N ASN A 133 10.83 -26.36 6.73
CA ASN A 133 9.62 -25.74 6.21
C ASN A 133 9.38 -24.41 6.92
N ILE A 134 9.01 -23.40 6.15
CA ILE A 134 8.65 -22.08 6.63
C ILE A 134 7.14 -21.94 6.53
N GLU A 135 6.53 -21.59 7.64
CA GLU A 135 5.09 -21.38 7.76
C GLU A 135 4.78 -19.93 8.15
N PHE A 136 3.49 -19.56 8.11
CA PHE A 136 3.03 -18.25 8.57
C PHE A 136 3.33 -17.97 10.05
N SER A 137 3.54 -19.01 10.86
CA SER A 137 4.00 -18.94 12.25
C SER A 137 5.42 -18.39 12.40
N ASN A 138 6.22 -18.40 11.33
CA ASN A 138 7.60 -17.91 11.30
C ASN A 138 7.71 -16.56 10.60
N LEU A 139 6.62 -16.03 10.05
CA LEU A 139 6.60 -14.79 9.29
C LEU A 139 6.14 -13.60 10.15
N ILE A 140 6.89 -12.51 10.11
CA ILE A 140 6.59 -11.23 10.74
C ILE A 140 6.22 -10.24 9.64
N LEU A 141 5.00 -9.70 9.73
CA LEU A 141 4.46 -8.78 8.73
C LEU A 141 4.93 -7.35 8.99
N ARG A 142 5.05 -6.54 7.93
CA ARG A 142 5.34 -5.10 8.07
C ARG A 142 4.27 -4.40 8.93
N GLY A 143 4.74 -3.57 9.87
CA GLY A 143 3.88 -2.84 10.82
C GLY A 143 3.66 -3.58 12.14
N SER A 144 4.18 -4.81 12.28
CA SER A 144 4.18 -5.50 13.56
C SER A 144 5.23 -4.86 14.47
N GLN A 145 4.88 -4.61 15.75
CA GLN A 145 5.83 -4.10 16.74
C GLN A 145 6.35 -5.24 17.63
N ILE A 146 7.67 -5.30 17.84
CA ILE A 146 8.27 -6.26 18.76
C ILE A 146 8.06 -5.81 20.19
N LYS A 147 7.48 -6.64 21.06
CA LYS A 147 7.15 -6.23 22.44
C LYS A 147 8.13 -6.70 23.48
N TYR A 148 8.34 -8.00 23.59
CA TYR A 148 9.06 -8.58 24.74
C TYR A 148 10.52 -8.89 24.46
N SER A 149 10.85 -9.29 23.23
CA SER A 149 12.19 -9.73 22.88
C SER A 149 13.16 -8.57 22.64
N ASP A 150 14.35 -8.66 23.25
CA ASP A 150 15.36 -7.60 23.18
C ASP A 150 15.91 -7.38 21.77
N TRP A 151 16.12 -8.48 21.05
CA TRP A 151 16.55 -8.48 19.66
C TRP A 151 15.92 -9.63 18.89
N VAL A 152 15.67 -9.36 17.62
CA VAL A 152 15.09 -10.28 16.65
C VAL A 152 15.90 -10.20 15.37
N ILE A 153 16.26 -11.35 14.81
CA ILE A 153 16.95 -11.46 13.52
C ILE A 153 15.95 -11.99 12.50
N GLY A 154 15.80 -11.27 11.40
CA GLY A 154 14.92 -11.67 10.32
C GLY A 154 15.52 -11.52 8.94
N LEU A 155 15.10 -12.39 8.04
CA LEU A 155 15.41 -12.34 6.61
C LEU A 155 14.29 -11.64 5.86
N VAL A 156 14.62 -10.64 5.05
CA VAL A 156 13.64 -9.87 4.29
C VAL A 156 13.17 -10.67 3.07
N ILE A 157 11.85 -10.87 2.97
CA ILE A 157 11.23 -11.70 1.93
C ILE A 157 10.44 -10.86 0.92
N THR A 158 9.74 -9.82 1.38
CA THR A 158 9.02 -8.91 0.48
C THR A 158 9.31 -7.46 0.83
N LYS A 159 9.28 -6.58 -0.18
CA LYS A 159 9.50 -5.14 -0.03
C LYS A 159 8.48 -4.34 -0.85
N GLY A 160 8.18 -3.14 -0.38
CA GLY A 160 7.50 -2.10 -1.17
C GLY A 160 6.04 -2.42 -1.46
N LYS A 161 5.63 -2.30 -2.73
CA LYS A 161 4.25 -2.55 -3.15
C LYS A 161 3.85 -4.03 -3.04
N GLU A 162 4.82 -4.93 -2.96
CA GLU A 162 4.60 -6.37 -2.86
C GLU A 162 4.36 -6.85 -1.44
N ILE A 163 4.53 -5.96 -0.45
CA ILE A 163 4.18 -6.24 0.95
C ILE A 163 2.69 -6.57 1.01
N THR A 164 2.39 -7.68 1.67
CA THR A 164 1.03 -8.21 1.90
C THR A 164 0.00 -7.14 2.21
N ASN A 165 0.25 -6.34 3.25
CA ASN A 165 -0.64 -5.27 3.72
C ASN A 165 -0.83 -4.14 2.71
N VAL A 166 0.21 -3.80 1.93
CA VAL A 166 0.18 -2.68 0.99
C VAL A 166 -0.51 -3.07 -0.32
N SER A 167 -0.32 -4.32 -0.77
CA SER A 167 -0.92 -4.82 -2.01
C SER A 167 -2.46 -4.79 -1.98
N GLN A 168 -3.07 -4.98 -0.81
CA GLN A 168 -4.53 -4.95 -0.67
C GLN A 168 -5.11 -3.53 -0.70
N LEU A 169 -4.37 -2.56 -0.16
CA LEU A 169 -4.78 -1.14 -0.15
C LEU A 169 -4.86 -0.54 -1.56
N GLN A 170 -4.13 -1.08 -2.53
CA GLN A 170 -4.17 -0.57 -3.91
C GLN A 170 -5.45 -0.96 -4.66
N ASN A 171 -6.17 -1.98 -4.19
CA ASN A 171 -7.41 -2.43 -4.82
C ASN A 171 -8.64 -1.62 -4.38
N SER A 172 -8.49 -0.69 -3.42
CA SER A 172 -9.59 0.23 -3.07
C SER A 172 -9.75 1.25 -4.20
N SER A 173 -10.55 0.90 -5.20
CA SER A 173 -10.86 1.80 -6.31
C SER A 173 -11.51 3.07 -5.79
N SER A 174 -10.91 4.22 -6.11
CA SER A 174 -11.53 5.54 -5.90
C SER A 174 -12.95 5.54 -6.46
N ASP A 175 -13.88 6.11 -5.70
CA ASP A 175 -15.32 5.98 -5.90
C ASP A 175 -15.81 6.03 -7.35
N ARG A 176 -16.55 4.98 -7.71
CA ARG A 176 -17.15 4.81 -9.03
C ARG A 176 -18.46 5.58 -9.17
N LYS A 177 -19.21 5.89 -8.11
CA LYS A 177 -20.60 6.37 -8.24
C LYS A 177 -20.72 7.75 -8.91
N PHE A 178 -20.07 8.78 -8.36
CA PHE A 178 -20.11 10.13 -8.94
C PHE A 178 -19.40 10.19 -10.29
N LYS A 179 -18.22 9.54 -10.41
CA LYS A 179 -17.49 9.42 -11.69
C LYS A 179 -18.30 8.68 -12.76
N ASN A 180 -19.05 7.63 -12.40
CA ASN A 180 -19.95 6.92 -13.33
C ASN A 180 -21.14 7.78 -13.74
N PHE A 181 -21.72 8.56 -12.81
CA PHE A 181 -22.80 9.50 -13.14
C PHE A 181 -22.31 10.55 -14.14
N LEU A 182 -21.15 11.16 -13.91
CA LEU A 182 -20.51 12.09 -14.84
C LEU A 182 -20.22 11.42 -16.19
N ASN A 183 -19.65 10.21 -16.19
CA ASN A 183 -19.37 9.49 -17.42
C ASN A 183 -20.66 9.21 -18.21
N ARG A 184 -21.74 8.80 -17.54
CA ARG A 184 -23.05 8.60 -18.16
C ARG A 184 -23.63 9.92 -18.69
N PHE A 185 -23.51 11.01 -17.94
CA PHE A 185 -23.93 12.34 -18.40
C PHE A 185 -23.18 12.77 -19.67
N MET A 186 -21.86 12.56 -19.72
CA MET A 186 -21.04 12.85 -20.90
C MET A 186 -21.43 11.97 -22.10
N GLN A 187 -21.64 10.66 -21.87
CA GLN A 187 -22.12 9.75 -22.92
C GLN A 187 -23.46 10.21 -23.48
N MET A 188 -24.41 10.59 -22.62
CA MET A 188 -25.69 11.12 -23.06
C MET A 188 -25.52 12.42 -23.85
N SER A 189 -24.65 13.34 -23.42
CA SER A 189 -24.39 14.60 -24.14
C SER A 189 -23.85 14.36 -25.56
N ILE A 190 -22.99 13.36 -25.75
CA ILE A 190 -22.48 12.98 -27.08
C ILE A 190 -23.61 12.43 -27.95
N VAL A 191 -24.49 11.59 -27.39
CA VAL A 191 -25.67 11.06 -28.12
C VAL A 191 -26.58 12.21 -28.56
N TRP A 192 -26.80 13.22 -27.71
CA TRP A 192 -27.58 14.41 -28.07
C TRP A 192 -26.94 15.22 -29.21
N ILE A 193 -25.61 15.37 -29.20
CA ILE A 193 -24.87 16.06 -30.28
C ILE A 193 -25.03 15.31 -31.61
N VAL A 194 -24.86 13.98 -31.61
CA VAL A 194 -25.03 13.16 -32.82
C VAL A 194 -26.46 13.27 -33.35
N PHE A 195 -27.46 13.24 -32.46
CA PHE A 195 -28.86 13.44 -32.84
C PHE A 195 -29.10 14.84 -33.45
N GLY A 196 -28.48 15.90 -32.90
CA GLY A 196 -28.51 17.25 -33.47
C GLY A 196 -27.91 17.33 -34.89
N ILE A 197 -26.79 16.66 -35.12
CA ILE A 197 -26.16 16.61 -36.45
C ILE A 197 -27.06 15.85 -37.44
N LEU A 198 -27.63 14.72 -37.05
CA LEU A 198 -28.54 13.94 -37.90
C LEU A 198 -29.80 14.71 -38.26
N THR A 199 -30.44 15.38 -37.29
CA THR A 199 -31.67 16.16 -37.52
C THR A 199 -31.43 17.32 -38.48
N THR A 200 -30.33 18.06 -38.34
CA THR A 200 -29.97 19.13 -39.30
C THR A 200 -29.68 18.58 -40.71
N SER A 201 -29.09 17.40 -40.80
CA SER A 201 -28.81 16.74 -42.08
C SER A 201 -30.11 16.32 -42.79
N VAL A 202 -31.04 15.72 -42.05
CA VAL A 202 -32.36 15.31 -42.56
C VAL A 202 -33.22 16.53 -42.94
N TRP A 203 -33.20 17.58 -42.12
CA TRP A 203 -33.92 18.82 -42.40
C TRP A 203 -33.45 19.45 -43.72
N LYS A 204 -32.13 19.49 -43.95
CA LYS A 204 -31.55 19.98 -45.20
C LYS A 204 -32.06 19.20 -46.40
N THR A 205 -32.05 17.86 -46.33
CA THR A 205 -32.53 17.02 -47.44
C THR A 205 -34.02 17.19 -47.74
N LEU A 206 -34.84 17.48 -46.73
CA LEU A 206 -36.28 17.66 -46.89
C LEU A 206 -36.65 19.06 -47.39
N HIS A 207 -35.89 20.10 -47.03
CA HIS A 207 -36.21 21.50 -47.35
C HIS A 207 -35.45 22.07 -48.56
N GLU A 208 -34.52 21.30 -49.16
CA GLU A 208 -33.83 21.63 -50.42
C GLU A 208 -34.78 21.80 -51.64
N GLN A 209 -36.08 21.51 -51.49
CA GLN A 209 -37.11 21.80 -52.51
C GLN A 209 -37.62 23.25 -52.54
N SER A 210 -37.29 24.11 -51.55
CA SER A 210 -37.71 25.52 -51.54
C SER A 210 -36.60 26.44 -52.09
N GLN A 211 -36.85 27.00 -53.27
CA GLN A 211 -35.94 27.83 -54.06
C GLN A 211 -35.53 29.15 -53.36
N ILE A 212 -34.29 29.62 -53.61
CA ILE A 212 -33.91 30.97 -54.13
C ILE A 212 -32.39 31.26 -54.00
N PHE A 213 -31.63 30.60 -53.12
CA PHE A 213 -30.16 30.82 -53.00
C PHE A 213 -29.32 29.71 -53.63
N ASN A 214 -29.35 29.61 -54.96
CA ASN A 214 -28.43 28.76 -55.72
C ASN A 214 -27.33 29.63 -56.33
N ASN A 215 -26.11 29.52 -55.79
CA ASN A 215 -24.91 29.56 -56.64
C ASN A 215 -23.63 29.03 -55.97
N ILE A 216 -23.64 28.69 -54.68
CA ILE A 216 -22.51 28.03 -54.03
C ILE A 216 -23.05 26.98 -53.06
N GLN A 217 -23.16 25.72 -53.50
CA GLN A 217 -23.42 24.58 -52.62
C GLN A 217 -22.08 24.21 -51.95
N PRO A 218 -21.87 24.48 -50.65
CA PRO A 218 -20.65 24.03 -50.00
C PRO A 218 -20.61 22.50 -50.01
N SER A 219 -19.42 21.92 -50.18
CA SER A 219 -19.26 20.46 -50.15
C SER A 219 -19.80 19.88 -48.85
N TRP A 220 -20.27 18.64 -48.89
CA TRP A 220 -20.78 17.92 -47.71
C TRP A 220 -19.76 17.91 -46.56
N ILE A 221 -18.46 17.92 -46.89
CA ILE A 221 -17.35 18.00 -45.93
C ILE A 221 -17.36 19.34 -45.19
N ILE A 222 -17.52 20.45 -45.91
CA ILE A 222 -17.55 21.79 -45.31
C ILE A 222 -18.78 21.94 -44.41
N GLN A 223 -19.92 21.39 -44.82
CA GLN A 223 -21.15 21.37 -44.00
C GLN A 223 -20.97 20.56 -42.72
N LEU A 224 -20.29 19.42 -42.80
CA LEU A 224 -19.99 18.57 -41.64
C LEU A 224 -19.05 19.30 -40.67
N ILE A 225 -18.02 19.99 -41.17
CA ILE A 225 -17.11 20.80 -40.35
C ILE A 225 -17.88 21.92 -39.62
N TYR A 226 -18.78 22.63 -40.32
CA TYR A 226 -19.61 23.65 -39.68
C TYR A 226 -20.55 23.07 -38.61
N ALA A 227 -21.15 21.91 -38.88
CA ALA A 227 -21.99 21.23 -37.90
C ALA A 227 -21.19 20.84 -36.65
N ILE A 228 -20.01 20.25 -36.81
CA ILE A 228 -19.11 19.95 -35.69
C ILE A 228 -18.75 21.22 -34.92
N GLN A 229 -18.41 22.31 -35.62
CA GLN A 229 -18.03 23.56 -34.97
C GLN A 229 -19.18 24.14 -34.11
N VAL A 230 -20.41 24.16 -34.63
CA VAL A 230 -21.59 24.63 -33.89
C VAL A 230 -21.87 23.74 -32.68
N TYR A 231 -21.92 22.42 -32.87
CA TYR A 231 -22.28 21.48 -31.81
C TYR A 231 -21.14 21.21 -30.80
N SER A 232 -19.88 21.50 -31.16
CA SER A 232 -18.74 21.37 -30.24
C SER A 232 -18.88 22.25 -28.99
N THR A 233 -19.59 23.37 -29.10
CA THR A 233 -19.88 24.29 -27.99
C THR A 233 -20.84 23.69 -26.95
N GLN A 234 -21.64 22.68 -27.33
CA GLN A 234 -22.57 22.00 -26.43
C GLN A 234 -21.89 20.90 -25.62
N ALA A 235 -20.71 20.44 -26.05
CA ALA A 235 -19.95 19.44 -25.31
C ALA A 235 -19.47 20.05 -23.98
N PRO A 236 -19.87 19.52 -22.82
CA PRO A 236 -19.52 20.08 -21.53
C PRO A 236 -18.10 19.67 -21.11
N ILE A 237 -17.10 19.97 -21.94
CA ILE A 237 -15.68 19.60 -21.75
C ILE A 237 -15.13 20.23 -20.46
N ILE A 238 -15.60 21.44 -20.13
CA ILE A 238 -15.16 22.23 -18.98
C ILE A 238 -15.59 21.60 -17.65
N VAL A 239 -16.61 20.73 -17.64
CA VAL A 239 -17.18 20.18 -16.40
C VAL A 239 -16.15 19.37 -15.60
N TYR A 240 -15.31 18.56 -16.25
CA TYR A 240 -14.28 17.79 -15.53
C TYR A 240 -13.26 18.71 -14.87
N SER A 241 -12.76 19.70 -15.60
CA SER A 241 -11.79 20.67 -15.06
C SER A 241 -12.38 21.47 -13.90
N MET A 242 -13.65 21.86 -13.97
CA MET A 242 -14.33 22.57 -12.88
C MET A 242 -14.48 21.70 -11.64
N ILE A 243 -14.75 20.40 -11.79
CA ILE A 243 -14.87 19.47 -10.67
C ILE A 243 -13.52 19.31 -9.95
N ASP A 244 -12.43 19.15 -10.70
CA ASP A 244 -11.09 19.05 -10.12
C ASP A 244 -10.69 20.32 -9.36
N ILE A 245 -11.02 21.50 -9.89
CA ILE A 245 -10.78 22.77 -9.20
C ILE A 245 -11.62 22.84 -7.91
N CYS A 246 -12.88 22.43 -7.97
CA CYS A 246 -13.76 22.40 -6.81
C CYS A 246 -13.25 21.45 -5.71
N THR A 247 -12.77 20.24 -6.03
CA THR A 247 -12.25 19.31 -5.01
C THR A 247 -10.96 19.81 -4.38
N ILE A 248 -10.08 20.46 -5.15
CA ILE A 248 -8.87 21.10 -4.63
C ILE A 248 -9.22 22.27 -3.69
N LEU A 249 -10.18 23.11 -4.08
CA LEU A 249 -10.65 24.21 -3.22
C LEU A 249 -11.30 23.70 -1.93
N GLN A 250 -12.12 22.64 -2.01
CA GLN A 250 -12.71 21.99 -0.84
C GLN A 250 -11.64 21.48 0.12
N LYS A 251 -10.62 20.77 -0.40
CA LYS A 251 -9.47 20.34 0.40
C LYS A 251 -8.82 21.53 1.12
N PHE A 252 -8.52 22.61 0.38
CA PHE A 252 -7.87 23.80 0.94
C PHE A 252 -8.70 24.45 2.06
N ILE A 253 -10.02 24.56 1.86
CA ILE A 253 -10.93 25.14 2.86
C ILE A 253 -10.94 24.28 4.14
N VAL A 254 -11.00 22.96 4.01
CA VAL A 254 -11.04 22.03 5.15
C VAL A 254 -9.71 22.08 5.92
N GLU A 255 -8.58 21.97 5.24
CA GLU A 255 -7.25 22.04 5.88
C GLU A 255 -7.04 23.39 6.58
N ARG A 256 -7.48 24.50 5.98
CA ARG A 256 -7.37 25.83 6.61
C ARG A 256 -8.29 25.98 7.82
N LYS A 257 -9.52 25.45 7.77
CA LYS A 257 -10.50 25.57 8.85
C LYS A 257 -10.10 24.77 10.09
N TYR A 258 -9.58 23.54 9.88
CA TYR A 258 -9.26 22.62 10.98
C TYR A 258 -7.76 22.54 11.31
N GLY A 259 -6.87 23.11 10.50
CA GLY A 259 -5.42 23.11 10.74
C GLY A 259 -4.95 23.88 11.97
N LYS A 260 -5.83 24.65 12.63
CA LYS A 260 -5.53 25.37 13.89
C LYS A 260 -5.86 24.58 15.16
N GLN A 261 -6.53 23.44 15.05
CA GLN A 261 -6.86 22.58 16.19
C GLN A 261 -5.70 21.60 16.47
N GLN A 262 -5.59 21.09 17.71
CA GLN A 262 -4.50 20.18 18.15
C GLN A 262 -4.36 18.92 17.28
N THR A 263 -5.39 18.56 16.52
CA THR A 263 -5.36 17.51 15.50
C THR A 263 -5.25 18.14 14.11
N GLN A 264 -4.05 18.18 13.53
CA GLN A 264 -3.87 18.58 12.13
C GLN A 264 -4.53 17.56 11.21
N ILE A 265 -5.64 17.94 10.58
CA ILE A 265 -6.30 17.13 9.56
C ILE A 265 -5.50 17.27 8.27
N VAL A 266 -4.95 16.17 7.78
CA VAL A 266 -4.23 16.11 6.49
C VAL A 266 -5.07 15.32 5.49
N ILE A 267 -5.40 15.95 4.37
CA ILE A 267 -6.21 15.32 3.33
C ILE A 267 -5.27 14.84 2.21
N ASN A 268 -4.98 13.54 2.21
CA ASN A 268 -4.10 12.94 1.20
C ASN A 268 -4.77 12.81 -0.17
N ASN A 269 -6.09 12.58 -0.20
CA ASN A 269 -6.86 12.45 -1.44
C ASN A 269 -7.99 13.50 -1.48
N PRO A 270 -7.95 14.48 -2.39
CA PRO A 270 -8.99 15.51 -2.49
C PRO A 270 -10.36 14.95 -2.90
N ASP A 271 -10.39 13.91 -3.75
CA ASP A 271 -11.63 13.25 -4.19
C ASP A 271 -12.40 12.64 -3.00
N ALA A 272 -11.71 12.28 -1.92
CA ALA A 272 -12.35 11.69 -0.75
C ALA A 272 -13.27 12.69 -0.02
N VAL A 273 -13.00 14.00 -0.13
CA VAL A 273 -13.76 15.04 0.57
C VAL A 273 -15.19 15.12 0.06
N SER A 274 -15.39 15.08 -1.26
CA SER A 274 -16.74 15.06 -1.83
C SER A 274 -17.50 13.79 -1.46
N ASN A 275 -16.78 12.68 -1.27
CA ASN A 275 -17.41 11.40 -0.97
C ASN A 275 -17.90 11.31 0.47
N LEU A 276 -17.34 12.10 1.40
CA LEU A 276 -17.81 12.19 2.78
C LEU A 276 -19.30 12.55 2.88
N CYS A 277 -19.83 13.31 1.90
CA CYS A 277 -21.25 13.67 1.85
C CYS A 277 -22.19 12.51 1.44
N HIS A 278 -21.64 11.41 0.93
CA HIS A 278 -22.39 10.27 0.39
C HIS A 278 -22.23 8.98 1.23
N ILE A 279 -21.73 9.11 2.47
CA ILE A 279 -21.49 7.98 3.36
C ILE A 279 -22.77 7.70 4.17
N ASP A 280 -23.37 6.53 3.92
CA ASP A 280 -24.55 6.06 4.69
C ASP A 280 -24.14 5.30 5.96
N TYR A 281 -22.95 4.68 5.96
CA TYR A 281 -22.46 3.84 7.04
C TYR A 281 -21.04 4.23 7.43
N ALA A 282 -20.82 4.46 8.72
CA ALA A 282 -19.50 4.61 9.29
C ALA A 282 -19.12 3.33 10.03
N VAL A 283 -18.03 2.69 9.60
CA VAL A 283 -17.46 1.52 10.28
C VAL A 283 -16.28 1.98 11.10
N PHE A 284 -16.36 1.76 12.41
CA PHE A 284 -15.29 2.08 13.34
C PHE A 284 -14.59 0.79 13.77
N SER A 285 -13.25 0.83 13.84
CA SER A 285 -12.52 -0.22 14.55
C SER A 285 -12.81 -0.08 16.06
N GLN A 286 -12.76 -1.18 16.79
CA GLN A 286 -12.86 -1.09 18.25
C GLN A 286 -11.57 -0.56 18.85
N THR A 287 -10.44 -1.14 18.44
CA THR A 287 -9.13 -0.81 19.01
C THR A 287 -8.51 0.40 18.31
N GLY A 288 -7.94 1.32 19.10
CA GLY A 288 -7.20 2.48 18.60
C GLY A 288 -8.06 3.59 17.98
N THR A 289 -9.38 3.40 17.87
CA THR A 289 -10.34 4.43 17.42
C THR A 289 -11.43 4.66 18.45
N ILE A 290 -12.12 3.61 18.91
CA ILE A 290 -13.07 3.73 20.04
C ILE A 290 -12.33 3.67 21.38
N THR A 291 -11.41 2.71 21.55
CA THR A 291 -10.65 2.57 22.80
C THR A 291 -9.26 3.19 22.68
N GLN A 292 -8.88 3.99 23.69
CA GLN A 292 -7.50 4.45 23.85
C GLN A 292 -6.63 3.28 24.32
N LYS A 293 -5.38 3.25 23.86
CA LYS A 293 -4.38 2.29 24.34
C LYS A 293 -3.89 2.75 25.70
N ASP A 294 -4.73 2.63 26.71
CA ASP A 294 -4.27 2.84 28.08
C ASP A 294 -3.36 1.68 28.47
N GLN A 295 -2.20 2.06 28.99
CA GLN A 295 -1.18 1.15 29.49
C GLN A 295 -1.78 0.32 30.63
N GLU A 296 -1.52 -0.99 30.60
CA GLU A 296 -1.48 -1.92 31.73
C GLU A 296 -1.92 -1.37 33.11
N GLU A 297 -3.18 -0.99 33.29
CA GLU A 297 -3.81 -1.08 34.60
C GLU A 297 -4.32 -2.50 34.71
N ILE A 298 -3.43 -3.39 35.18
CA ILE A 298 -3.86 -4.60 35.85
C ILE A 298 -4.66 -4.11 37.05
N VAL A 299 -5.96 -3.92 36.88
CA VAL A 299 -6.90 -3.83 38.00
C VAL A 299 -6.95 -5.24 38.57
N GLY A 300 -5.94 -5.56 39.37
CA GLY A 300 -5.94 -6.71 40.24
C GLY A 300 -7.11 -6.52 41.18
N ILE A 301 -8.18 -7.27 40.93
CA ILE A 301 -9.15 -7.55 41.97
C ILE A 301 -8.38 -8.40 42.98
N ASN A 302 -7.88 -7.78 44.03
CA ASN A 302 -7.51 -8.49 45.25
C ASN A 302 -8.78 -9.18 45.75
N LEU A 303 -8.89 -10.48 45.49
CA LEU A 303 -9.74 -11.40 46.23
C LEU A 303 -8.88 -12.06 47.31
#